data_AF-A0A356FU50-F1
#
_entry.id   AF-A0A356FU50-F1
#
_cell.length_a   1.000
_cell.length_b   1.000
_cell.length_c   1.000
_cell.angle_alpha   90.00
_cell.angle_beta   90.00
_cell.angle_gamma   90.00
#
_symmetry.space_group_name_H-M   'P 1'
#
loop_
_entity.id
_entity.type
_entity.pdbx_description
1 polymer ?
#
loop_
_entity_poly.entity_id
_entity_poly.type
_entity_poly.pdbx_seq_one_letter_code
_entity_poly.pdbx_strand_id
1 'polypeptide(L)'
;VLFGDGAGAAVLSRSSKNSVGIIGSLSGSDGSNPKFLHQPAGGSAIPASSESLLNRQHFLKMNGQEIFKQAVRVMTQSSQEILDQCGYKSTDLDLV
;
A
#
# COMPACT_ATOMS: atom_id res chain seq x y z
N VAL A 1 -2.50 -19.61 -0.66
CA VAL A 1 -2.21 -18.84 -1.89
C VAL A 1 -2.62 -17.39 -1.62
N LEU A 2 -1.71 -16.43 -1.80
CA LEU A 2 -1.93 -14.99 -1.52
C LEU A 2 -1.89 -14.12 -2.79
N PHE A 3 -1.32 -14.63 -3.88
CA PHE A 3 -1.20 -13.89 -5.15
C PHE A 3 -2.28 -14.34 -6.13
N GLY A 4 -2.81 -13.38 -6.88
CA GLY A 4 -3.72 -13.56 -7.99
C GLY A 4 -3.57 -12.41 -8.98
N ASP A 5 -4.00 -12.63 -10.22
CA ASP A 5 -3.91 -11.64 -11.29
C ASP A 5 -5.27 -10.96 -11.47
N GLY A 6 -5.27 -9.63 -11.63
CA GLY A 6 -6.48 -8.83 -11.82
C GLY A 6 -6.19 -7.42 -12.33
N ALA A 7 -7.18 -6.80 -12.96
CA ALA A 7 -7.10 -5.41 -13.44
C ALA A 7 -8.44 -4.70 -13.19
N GLY A 8 -8.38 -3.39 -12.91
CA GLY A 8 -9.54 -2.52 -12.74
C GLY A 8 -9.26 -1.14 -13.31
N ALA A 9 -10.31 -0.40 -13.68
CA ALA A 9 -10.19 0.95 -14.22
C ALA A 9 -11.37 1.82 -13.76
N ALA A 10 -11.12 3.13 -13.63
CA ALA A 10 -12.15 4.12 -13.34
C ALA A 10 -11.95 5.34 -14.26
N VAL A 11 -13.04 5.97 -14.68
CA VAL A 11 -13.03 7.25 -15.40
C VAL A 11 -13.49 8.33 -14.45
N LEU A 12 -12.67 9.36 -14.28
CA LEU A 12 -12.97 10.50 -13.43
C LEU A 12 -13.34 11.71 -14.29
N SER A 13 -14.41 12.39 -13.92
CA SER A 13 -14.82 13.66 -14.51
C SER A 13 -15.22 14.64 -13.42
N ARG A 14 -15.17 15.93 -13.73
CA ARG A 14 -15.66 16.97 -12.82
C ARG A 14 -17.16 16.79 -12.58
N SER A 15 -17.57 16.90 -11.32
CA SER A 15 -18.98 16.97 -10.92
C SER A 15 -19.43 18.43 -10.78
N SER A 16 -20.69 18.71 -11.11
CA SER A 16 -21.35 19.98 -10.77
C SER A 16 -21.99 19.96 -9.37
N LYS A 17 -22.10 18.79 -8.74
CA LYS A 17 -22.63 18.61 -7.37
C LYS A 17 -21.50 18.68 -6.36
N ASN A 18 -21.62 19.57 -5.38
CA ASN A 18 -20.65 19.72 -4.29
C ASN A 18 -20.58 18.51 -3.35
N SER A 19 -21.61 17.65 -3.32
CA SER A 19 -21.66 16.45 -2.49
C SER A 19 -20.94 15.23 -3.10
N VAL A 20 -20.27 15.39 -4.24
CA VAL A 20 -19.61 14.30 -4.97
C VAL A 20 -18.16 14.68 -5.22
N GLY A 21 -17.23 13.85 -4.76
CA GLY A 21 -15.81 14.03 -5.01
C GLY A 21 -14.93 13.36 -3.95
N ILE A 22 -13.64 13.66 -4.02
CA ILE A 22 -12.66 13.25 -3.01
C ILE A 22 -12.77 14.23 -1.85
N ILE A 23 -13.16 13.72 -0.67
CA ILE A 23 -13.33 14.53 0.55
C ILE A 23 -11.96 14.87 1.19
N GLY A 24 -11.04 13.90 1.18
CA GLY A 24 -9.69 14.05 1.68
C GLY A 24 -8.77 12.94 1.16
N SER A 25 -7.47 13.15 1.30
CA SER A 25 -6.44 12.17 0.95
C SER A 25 -5.29 12.27 1.95
N LEU A 26 -4.79 11.11 2.38
CA LEU A 26 -3.64 11.00 3.26
C LEU A 26 -2.70 9.95 2.70
N SER A 27 -1.41 10.30 2.59
CA SER A 27 -0.37 9.42 2.09
C SER A 27 0.87 9.55 2.97
N GLY A 28 1.50 8.43 3.30
CA GLY A 28 2.70 8.36 4.13
C GLY A 28 3.62 7.23 3.70
N SER A 29 4.88 7.29 4.15
CA SER A 29 5.89 6.28 3.88
C SER A 29 6.87 6.16 5.03
N ASP A 30 7.12 4.95 5.50
CA ASP A 30 8.18 4.63 6.47
C ASP A 30 9.19 3.68 5.84
N GLY A 31 10.34 4.21 5.45
CA GLY A 31 11.43 3.48 4.83
C GLY A 31 12.44 2.86 5.82
N SER A 32 12.16 2.87 7.13
CA SER A 32 13.11 2.42 8.15
C SER A 32 13.46 0.93 8.08
N ASN A 33 12.54 0.10 7.57
CA ASN A 33 12.68 -1.36 7.54
C ASN A 33 12.38 -1.96 6.16
N PRO A 34 13.16 -1.63 5.12
CA PRO A 34 12.90 -2.10 3.76
C PRO A 34 13.01 -3.62 3.64
N LYS A 35 13.73 -4.27 4.55
CA LYS A 35 13.92 -5.73 4.55
C LYS A 35 12.66 -6.51 4.92
N PHE A 36 11.64 -5.86 5.49
CA PHE A 36 10.39 -6.53 5.82
C PHE A 36 9.70 -7.10 4.59
N LEU A 37 9.60 -6.33 3.49
CA LEU A 37 9.10 -6.79 2.20
C LEU A 37 9.93 -6.18 1.09
N HIS A 38 10.71 -6.99 0.37
CA HIS A 38 11.54 -6.50 -0.72
C HIS A 38 11.88 -7.59 -1.75
N GLN A 39 12.30 -7.16 -2.93
CA GLN A 39 12.95 -8.01 -3.92
C GLN A 39 14.43 -7.58 -4.02
N PRO A 40 15.39 -8.43 -3.61
CA PRO A 40 16.80 -8.03 -3.58
C PRO A 40 17.43 -7.69 -4.93
N ALA A 41 17.11 -8.45 -6.00
CA ALA A 41 17.73 -8.31 -7.32
C ALA A 41 16.72 -7.96 -8.42
N GLY A 42 17.25 -7.61 -9.60
CA GLY A 42 16.49 -7.19 -10.78
C GLY A 42 16.47 -5.68 -11.01
N GLY A 43 16.92 -4.89 -10.03
CA GLY A 43 17.17 -3.46 -10.16
C GLY A 43 18.65 -3.13 -10.41
N SER A 44 18.99 -1.85 -10.38
CA SER A 44 20.37 -1.37 -10.58
C SER A 44 21.34 -1.75 -9.45
N ALA A 45 20.85 -1.90 -8.21
CA ALA A 45 21.67 -2.28 -7.06
C ALA A 45 22.22 -3.70 -7.17
N ILE A 46 21.43 -4.63 -7.71
CA ILE A 46 21.83 -6.00 -8.04
C ILE A 46 21.20 -6.37 -9.39
N PRO A 47 21.90 -6.08 -10.52
CA PRO A 47 21.44 -6.44 -11.85
C PRO A 47 21.25 -7.96 -12.00
N ALA A 48 20.45 -8.36 -12.98
CA ALA A 48 20.23 -9.77 -13.26
C ALA A 48 21.53 -10.46 -13.70
N SER A 49 21.80 -11.63 -13.12
CA SER A 49 22.99 -12.45 -13.34
C SER A 49 22.66 -13.92 -13.05
N SER A 50 23.47 -14.85 -13.57
CA SER A 50 23.30 -16.28 -13.26
C SER A 50 23.37 -16.53 -11.74
N GLU A 51 24.25 -15.82 -11.04
CA GLU A 51 24.38 -15.92 -9.58
C GLU A 51 23.11 -15.45 -8.85
N SER A 52 22.56 -14.28 -9.21
CA SER A 52 21.36 -13.74 -8.55
C SER A 52 20.11 -14.61 -8.78
N LEU A 53 20.03 -15.27 -9.93
CA LEU A 53 19.01 -16.27 -10.23
C LEU A 53 19.17 -17.52 -9.37
N LEU A 54 20.38 -18.09 -9.30
CA LEU A 54 20.68 -19.26 -8.46
C LEU A 54 20.37 -18.99 -6.98
N ASN A 55 20.69 -17.78 -6.51
CA ASN A 55 20.41 -17.33 -5.15
C ASN A 55 18.94 -16.93 -4.91
N ARG A 56 18.07 -17.06 -5.92
CA ARG A 56 16.64 -16.71 -5.86
C ARG A 56 16.39 -15.29 -5.35
N GLN A 57 17.25 -14.34 -5.73
CA GLN A 57 17.17 -12.94 -5.32
C GLN A 57 16.10 -12.14 -6.09
N HIS A 58 15.54 -12.72 -7.15
CA HIS A 58 14.46 -12.17 -7.96
C HIS A 58 13.05 -12.53 -7.45
N PHE A 59 12.96 -13.05 -6.22
CA PHE A 59 11.69 -13.36 -5.56
C PHE A 59 11.48 -12.40 -4.39
N LEU A 60 10.23 -12.05 -4.10
CA LEU A 60 9.85 -11.35 -2.88
C LEU A 60 10.37 -12.10 -1.64
N LYS A 61 11.03 -11.36 -0.77
CA LYS A 61 11.47 -11.78 0.56
C LYS A 61 10.63 -11.04 1.59
N MET A 62 10.07 -11.78 2.53
CA MET A 62 9.02 -11.27 3.40
C MET A 62 9.18 -11.74 4.85
N ASN A 63 9.13 -10.80 5.80
CA ASN A 63 8.81 -11.07 7.20
C ASN A 63 7.34 -10.72 7.45
N GLY A 64 6.45 -11.69 7.24
CA GLY A 64 5.01 -11.46 7.27
C GLY A 64 4.48 -10.98 8.62
N GLN A 65 5.06 -11.43 9.73
CA GLN A 65 4.61 -11.04 11.07
C GLN A 65 4.87 -9.55 11.32
N GLU A 66 6.06 -9.07 10.99
CA GLU A 66 6.41 -7.66 11.19
C GLU A 66 5.66 -6.74 10.21
N ILE A 67 5.48 -7.15 8.95
CA ILE A 67 4.63 -6.39 8.00
C ILE A 67 3.21 -6.28 8.50
N PHE A 68 2.60 -7.38 8.95
CA PHE A 68 1.21 -7.38 9.38
C PHE A 68 1.00 -6.41 10.56
N LYS A 69 1.88 -6.48 11.58
CA LYS A 69 1.83 -5.56 12.73
C LYS A 69 1.96 -4.10 12.28
N GLN A 70 2.89 -3.80 11.39
CA GLN A 70 3.10 -2.45 10.87
C GLN A 70 1.88 -1.96 10.06
N ALA A 71 1.38 -2.78 9.14
CA ALA A 71 0.25 -2.46 8.29
C ALA A 71 -1.01 -2.17 9.11
N VAL A 72 -1.36 -3.04 10.08
CA VAL A 72 -2.54 -2.84 10.93
C VAL A 72 -2.43 -1.54 11.73
N ARG A 73 -1.25 -1.27 12.31
CA ARG A 73 -1.01 -0.03 13.08
C ARG A 73 -1.17 1.21 12.20
N VAL A 74 -0.48 1.25 11.07
CA VAL A 74 -0.46 2.41 10.17
C VAL A 74 -1.82 2.63 9.52
N MET A 75 -2.50 1.58 9.03
CA MET A 75 -3.83 1.74 8.45
C MET A 75 -4.85 2.22 9.47
N THR A 76 -4.85 1.68 10.70
CA THR A 76 -5.74 2.16 11.77
C THR A 76 -5.52 3.63 12.06
N GLN A 77 -4.26 4.03 12.22
CA GLN A 77 -3.89 5.41 12.48
C GLN A 77 -4.30 6.34 11.33
N SER A 78 -3.91 6.02 10.09
CA SER A 78 -4.21 6.84 8.93
C SER A 78 -5.71 6.95 8.65
N SER A 79 -6.49 5.87 8.85
CA SER A 79 -7.95 5.90 8.73
C SER A 79 -8.59 6.84 9.76
N GLN A 80 -8.14 6.81 11.02
CA GLN A 80 -8.67 7.73 12.04
C GLN A 80 -8.27 9.17 11.74
N GLU A 81 -7.00 9.41 11.39
CA GLU A 81 -6.48 10.74 11.08
C GLU A 81 -7.23 11.41 9.94
N ILE A 82 -7.52 10.70 8.84
CA ILE A 82 -8.21 11.29 7.70
C ILE A 82 -9.70 11.56 8.01
N LEU A 83 -10.35 10.69 8.79
CA LEU A 83 -11.73 10.92 9.23
C LEU A 83 -11.82 12.18 10.10
N ASP A 84 -10.91 12.33 11.07
CA ASP A 84 -10.86 13.51 11.94
C ASP A 84 -10.58 14.79 11.14
N GLN A 85 -9.64 14.75 10.17
CA GLN A 85 -9.34 15.89 9.29
C GLN A 85 -10.53 16.31 8.45
N CYS A 86 -11.34 15.35 7.99
CA CYS A 86 -12.53 15.62 7.19
C CYS A 86 -13.79 15.89 8.03
N GLY A 87 -13.72 15.73 9.36
CA GLY A 87 -14.86 15.92 10.27
C GLY A 87 -15.91 14.81 10.21
N TYR A 88 -15.50 13.58 9.87
CA TYR A 88 -16.37 12.41 9.79
C TYR A 88 -16.08 11.40 10.90
N LYS A 89 -17.03 10.51 11.16
CA LYS A 89 -16.89 9.34 12.04
C LYS A 89 -16.87 8.07 11.21
N SER A 90 -16.37 6.99 11.79
CA SER A 90 -16.41 5.66 11.15
C SER A 90 -17.83 5.18 10.83
N THR A 91 -18.83 5.62 11.61
CA THR A 91 -20.25 5.32 11.36
C THR A 91 -20.84 6.03 10.15
N ASP A 92 -20.13 7.02 9.59
CA ASP A 92 -20.56 7.75 8.40
C ASP A 92 -20.08 7.06 7.11
N LEU A 93 -19.33 5.95 7.20
CA LEU A 93 -18.82 5.19 6.06
C LEU A 93 -19.76 4.04 5.69
N ASP A 94 -20.21 4.04 4.43
CA ASP A 94 -21.04 2.96 3.89
C ASP A 94 -20.23 1.73 3.44
N LEU A 95 -18.95 1.92 3.07
CA LEU A 95 -18.07 0.87 2.53
C LEU A 95 -16.60 1.14 2.91
N VAL A 96 -15.86 0.08 3.22
CA VAL A 96 -14.40 0.04 3.45
C VAL A 96 -13.77 -1.02 2.57
#